data_AF-A0A535I7S8-F1
#
_entry.id   AF-A0A535I7S8-F1
#
_cell.length_a   1.000
_cell.length_b   1.000
_cell.length_c   1.000
_cell.angle_alpha   90.00
_cell.angle_beta   90.00
_cell.angle_gamma   90.00
#
_symmetry.space_group_name_H-M   'P 1'
#
loop_
_entity.id
_entity.type
_entity.pdbx_description
1 polymer ?
#
loop_
_entity_poly.entity_id
_entity_poly.type
_entity_poly.pdbx_seq_one_letter_code
_entity_poly.pdbx_strand_id
1 'polypeptide(L)' 'MPHPSVQVKLRDAAGNFVGRADLYYPDRRLVIEYDGENHKDRMVADMRRQNALVNAGYHLLRFTAADLRAPRSVV' A
#
# COMPACT_ATOMS: atom_id res chain seq x y z
N MET A 1 19.43 9.24 -0.42
CA MET A 1 17.98 9.20 -0.72
C MET A 1 17.22 8.91 0.57
N PRO A 2 15.95 9.34 0.71
CA PRO A 2 15.13 8.91 1.84
C PRO A 2 14.99 7.38 1.80
N HIS A 3 15.19 6.73 2.94
CA HIS A 3 15.11 5.27 3.05
C HIS A 3 13.69 4.87 3.45
N PRO A 4 13.04 3.95 2.71
CA PRO A 4 11.75 3.46 3.13
C PRO A 4 11.88 2.58 4.38
N SER A 5 10.88 2.67 5.25
CA SER A 5 10.62 1.65 6.26
C SER A 5 10.00 0.44 5.57
N VAL A 6 10.61 -0.73 5.76
CA VAL A 6 10.17 -1.97 5.12
C VAL A 6 9.21 -2.72 6.03
N GLN A 7 8.14 -3.28 5.46
CA GLN A 7 7.25 -4.21 6.16
C GLN A 7 6.63 -3.63 7.44
N VAL A 8 6.31 -2.33 7.45
CA VAL A 8 5.88 -1.59 8.64
C VAL A 8 4.36 -1.67 8.85
N LYS A 9 3.92 -1.72 10.11
CA LYS A 9 2.50 -1.64 10.47
C LYS A 9 2.05 -0.18 10.44
N LEU A 10 1.00 0.10 9.68
CA LEU A 10 0.38 1.42 9.55
C LEU A 10 -0.84 1.53 10.48
N ARG A 11 -1.04 2.74 10.99
CA ARG A 11 -2.12 3.06 11.91
C ARG A 11 -2.85 4.33 11.47
N ASP A 12 -4.14 4.41 11.77
CA ASP A 12 -4.92 5.62 11.55
C ASP A 12 -4.62 6.69 12.62
N ALA A 13 -5.25 7.86 12.51
CA ALA A 13 -5.09 8.95 13.47
C ALA A 13 -5.56 8.61 14.89
N ALA A 14 -6.46 7.63 15.04
CA ALA A 14 -6.91 7.11 16.33
C ALA A 14 -5.99 6.00 16.87
N GLY A 15 -4.93 5.63 16.14
CA GLY A 15 -3.99 4.59 16.50
C GLY A 15 -4.44 3.17 16.16
N ASN A 16 -5.56 2.98 15.46
CA ASN A 16 -6.03 1.66 15.05
C ASN A 16 -5.15 1.10 13.94
N PHE A 17 -4.94 -0.22 13.94
CA PHE A 17 -4.20 -0.88 12.87
C PHE A 17 -4.98 -0.87 11.56
N VAL A 18 -4.33 -0.43 10.47
CA VAL A 18 -4.94 -0.34 9.14
C VAL A 18 -4.38 -1.40 8.20
N GLY A 19 -3.08 -1.66 8.25
CA GLY A 19 -2.42 -2.59 7.35
C GLY A 19 -0.91 -2.66 7.54
N ARG A 20 -0.24 -3.53 6.78
CA ARG A 20 1.22 -3.63 6.74
C ARG A 20 1.69 -3.24 5.35
N ALA A 21 2.53 -2.21 5.27
CA ALA A 21 3.10 -1.72 4.02
C ALA A 21 4.38 -2.46 3.68
N ASP A 22 4.57 -2.83 2.41
CA ASP A 22 5.85 -3.39 1.96
C ASP A 22 6.96 -2.35 2.06
N LEU A 23 6.69 -1.13 1.57
CA LEU A 23 7.56 0.03 1.70
C LEU A 23 6.74 1.24 2.15
N TYR A 24 7.28 2.00 3.09
CA TYR A 24 6.66 3.22 3.60
C TYR A 24 7.66 4.36 3.70
N TYR A 25 7.31 5.51 3.14
CA TYR A 25 8.06 6.76 3.25
C TYR A 25 7.32 7.72 4.20
N PRO A 26 7.76 7.84 5.47
CA PRO A 26 7.03 8.60 6.49
C PRO A 26 6.84 10.08 6.15
N ASP A 27 7.89 10.72 5.61
CA ASP A 27 7.90 12.15 5.31
C ASP A 27 6.80 12.57 4.32
N ARG A 28 6.33 11.63 3.50
CA ARG A 28 5.29 11.85 2.49
C ARG A 28 4.03 11.03 2.73
N ARG A 29 3.97 10.28 3.84
CA ARG A 29 2.94 9.26 4.10
C ARG A 29 2.67 8.36 2.89
N LEU A 30 3.72 8.05 2.12
CA LEU A 30 3.62 7.27 0.89
C LEU A 30 3.83 5.79 1.20
N VAL A 31 2.87 4.98 0.79
CA VAL A 31 2.82 3.54 0.91
C VAL A 31 2.96 2.93 -0.47
N ILE A 32 3.89 1.99 -0.61
CA ILE A 32 4.05 1.19 -1.82
C ILE A 32 3.80 -0.27 -1.44
N GLU A 33 2.86 -0.91 -2.12
CA GLU A 33 2.58 -2.34 -1.99
C GLU A 33 2.82 -3.06 -3.30
N TYR A 34 3.34 -4.28 -3.20
CA TYR A 34 3.46 -5.20 -4.31
C TYR A 34 2.30 -6.19 -4.30
N ASP A 35 1.47 -6.16 -5.33
CA ASP A 35 0.33 -7.06 -5.46
C ASP A 35 0.79 -8.38 -6.08
N GLY A 36 0.81 -9.44 -5.26
CA GLY A 36 0.90 -10.82 -5.74
C GLY A 36 -0.38 -11.24 -6.47
N GLU A 37 -0.38 -12.39 -7.15
CA GLU A 37 -1.57 -12.85 -7.88
C GLU A 37 -2.83 -12.81 -6.99
N ASN A 38 -3.80 -12.02 -7.43
CA ASN A 38 -4.94 -11.65 -6.61
C ASN A 38 -5.98 -12.78 -6.64
N HIS A 39 -6.17 -13.47 -5.52
CA HIS A 39 -7.26 -14.44 -5.36
C HIS A 39 -8.59 -13.70 -5.23
N LYS A 40 -9.56 -14.01 -6.10
CA LYS A 40 -10.89 -13.35 -6.15
C LYS A 40 -11.59 -13.30 -4.79
N ASP A 41 -11.35 -14.30 -3.95
CA ASP A 41 -11.95 -14.45 -2.63
C ASP A 41 -11.56 -13.34 -1.64
N ARG A 42 -10.51 -12.55 -1.93
CA ARG A 42 -10.01 -11.48 -1.04
C ARG A 42 -10.32 -10.07 -1.51
N MET A 43 -10.94 -9.91 -2.68
CA MET A 43 -11.14 -8.60 -3.32
C MET A 43 -11.84 -7.58 -2.41
N VAL A 44 -12.93 -7.99 -1.73
CA VAL A 44 -13.69 -7.09 -0.85
C VAL A 44 -12.86 -6.63 0.36
N ALA A 45 -12.11 -7.55 0.98
CA ALA A 45 -11.25 -7.22 2.11
C ALA A 45 -10.10 -6.29 1.69
N ASP A 46 -9.57 -6.50 0.49
CA ASP A 46 -8.51 -5.69 -0.11
C ASP A 46 -8.98 -4.26 -0.40
N MET A 47 -10.14 -4.09 -1.04
CA MET A 47 -10.77 -2.78 -1.27
C MET A 47 -11.04 -2.04 0.05
N ARG A 48 -11.53 -2.74 1.08
CA ARG A 48 -11.77 -2.13 2.40
C ARG A 48 -10.47 -1.64 3.04
N ARG A 49 -9.38 -2.41 2.94
CA ARG A 49 -8.06 -2.01 3.44
C ARG A 49 -7.51 -0.79 2.71
N GLN A 50 -7.63 -0.77 1.38
CA GLN A 50 -7.23 0.36 0.55
C GLN A 50 -7.99 1.64 0.94
N ASN A 51 -9.32 1.55 1.08
CA ASN A 51 -10.12 2.69 1.53
C ASN A 51 -9.71 3.16 2.93
N ALA A 52 -9.39 2.25 3.84
CA ALA A 52 -8.93 2.60 5.18
C ALA A 52 -7.56 3.32 5.15
N LEU A 53 -6.63 2.91 4.29
CA LEU A 53 -5.34 3.60 4.11
C LEU A 53 -5.54 5.01 3.56
N VAL A 54 -6.37 5.17 2.52
CA VAL A 54 -6.68 6.47 1.93
C VAL A 54 -7.37 7.38 2.95
N ASN A 55 -8.36 6.87 3.68
CA ASN A 55 -9.07 7.65 4.72
C ASN A 55 -8.16 8.02 5.90
N ALA A 56 -7.16 7.21 6.20
CA ALA A 56 -6.13 7.55 7.18
C ALA A 56 -5.14 8.63 6.67
N GLY A 57 -5.24 9.03 5.41
CA GLY A 57 -4.41 10.06 4.77
C GLY A 57 -3.08 9.55 4.25
N TYR A 58 -2.99 8.26 3.93
CA TYR A 58 -1.85 7.68 3.22
C TYR A 58 -2.03 7.83 1.71
N HIS A 59 -0.93 8.11 1.02
CA HIS A 59 -0.86 7.97 -0.44
C HIS A 59 -0.47 6.52 -0.75
N LEU A 60 -1.31 5.79 -1.48
CA LEU A 60 -1.08 4.37 -1.79
C LEU A 60 -0.78 4.19 -3.28
N LEU A 61 0.37 3.59 -3.58
CA LEU A 61 0.71 3.09 -4.91
C LEU A 61 0.83 1.57 -4.85
N ARG A 62 0.21 0.88 -5.81
CA ARG A 62 0.25 -0.58 -5.92
C ARG A 62 0.82 -0.98 -7.25
N PHE A 63 1.67 -1.99 -7.24
CA PHE A 63 2.33 -2.51 -8.42
C PHE A 63 2.10 -4.00 -8.48
N THR A 64 1.59 -4.49 -9.59
CA THR A 64 1.52 -5.92 -9.87
C THR A 64 2.84 -6.44 -10.42
N ALA A 65 2.97 -7.76 -10.50
CA ALA A 65 4.06 -8.40 -11.24
C ALA A 65 4.15 -7.93 -12.70
N ALA A 66 3.01 -7.57 -13.32
CA ALA A 66 2.99 -7.05 -14.69
C ALA A 66 3.57 -5.64 -14.78
N ASP A 67 3.27 -4.77 -13.81
CA ASP A 67 3.78 -3.40 -13.75
C ASP A 67 5.29 -3.35 -13.58
N LEU A 68 5.86 -4.26 -12.75
CA LEU A 68 7.31 -4.33 -12.58
C LEU A 68 8.04 -4.82 -13.84
N ARG A 69 7.37 -5.62 -14.69
CA ARG A 69 7.91 -6.05 -15.98
C ARG A 69 7.84 -4.95 -17.05
N ALA A 70 6.96 -3.96 -16.87
CA ALA A 70 6.77 -2.85 -17.80
C ALA A 70 6.55 -1.51 -17.06
N PRO A 71 7.62 -0.87 -16.54
CA PRO A 71 7.52 0.26 -15.59
C PRO A 71 6.80 1.53 -16.09
N ARG A 72 6.42 1.59 -17.36
CA ARG A 72 5.72 2.74 -17.98
C ARG A 72 4.18 2.65 -17.88
N SER A 73 3.62 1.60 -17.29
CA SER A 73 2.15 1.40 -17.19
C SER A 73 1.50 2.01 -15.94
N VAL A 74 2.28 2.58 -15.03
CA VAL A 74 1.77 3.05 -13.73
C VAL A 74 1.24 4.47 -13.90
N VAL A 75 -0.09 4.63 -13.77
CA VAL A 75 -0.83 5.90 -13.86
C VAL A 75 -1.29 6.34 -12.48
#